data_AF-A0AAV1X6C2-F1
#
_entry.id   AF-A0AAV1X6C2-F1
#
_cell.length_a   1.000
_cell.length_b   1.000
_cell.length_c   1.000
_cell.angle_alpha   90.00
_cell.angle_beta   90.00
_cell.angle_gamma   90.00
#
_symmetry.space_group_name_H-M   'P 1'
#
loop_
_entity.id
_entity.type
_entity.pdbx_description
1 polymer ?
#
loop_
_entity_poly.entity_id
_entity_poly.type
_entity_poly.pdbx_seq_one_letter_code
_entity_poly.pdbx_strand_id
1 'polypeptide(L)'
;MALSTFFCTSNLVTPSTLFSIRNIPYSNSYIQHNHSKRKFPILEVASVPYQPINFEYLEEEFSGHGVSFEGVGDSCIAKMEMKNGSIATILLPSGLITSYKASMWHGGSVELLHTSVSEGEYGDAIIQGGVSLNLNFQSDDGEVSWSPNNWVLHNVKGDAEDSIQVELINRSSNDTVGLKYTVTLENDALNSELEVSNSKSLSLQMTGSILNHLTVSTPEATYAIGLERSNYCSRAPIESQFVISLPDSDEEEGFQKILSSSALKRLFPRLGTKNQKNNEVEGSQTDTDDITGEEMDDYKPLREKISLVYTNAPRGFTVIDRGRRNSVSVGRNGFDEMYLFSPGSSFEIYSKYAYICVGQTAILKPIELNPGDVWRGGQYIHNPNL
;
A
#
# COMPACT_ATOMS: atom_id res chain seq x y z
N MET A 1 -53.75 -24.42 -3.92
CA MET A 1 -53.45 -23.44 -4.99
C MET A 1 -51.92 -23.42 -5.11
N ALA A 2 -51.22 -24.22 -5.93
CA ALA A 2 -51.20 -24.32 -7.40
C ALA A 2 -51.11 -22.90 -8.01
N LEU A 3 -50.09 -22.45 -8.74
CA LEU A 3 -49.15 -22.98 -9.77
C LEU A 3 -47.94 -22.00 -9.83
N SER A 4 -46.79 -22.17 -10.50
CA SER A 4 -46.24 -23.12 -11.48
C SER A 4 -44.74 -22.85 -11.63
N THR A 5 -44.01 -23.93 -11.91
CA THR A 5 -42.63 -24.05 -12.41
C THR A 5 -42.43 -23.50 -13.82
N PHE A 6 -41.23 -22.99 -14.13
CA PHE A 6 -40.63 -23.08 -15.47
C PHE A 6 -39.17 -23.51 -15.37
N PHE A 7 -38.93 -24.77 -15.77
CA PHE A 7 -37.64 -25.28 -16.21
C PHE A 7 -37.54 -25.04 -17.73
N CYS A 8 -36.36 -24.63 -18.21
CA CYS A 8 -36.00 -24.78 -19.61
C CYS A 8 -34.60 -25.41 -19.69
N THR A 9 -34.61 -26.70 -20.01
CA THR A 9 -33.48 -27.48 -20.51
C THR A 9 -33.43 -27.36 -22.03
N SER A 10 -32.25 -27.21 -22.60
CA SER A 10 -31.98 -27.58 -23.99
C SER A 10 -30.66 -28.33 -24.09
N ASN A 11 -30.75 -29.56 -24.62
CA ASN A 11 -29.67 -30.50 -24.85
C ASN A 11 -28.96 -30.24 -26.18
N LEU A 12 -27.64 -30.46 -26.17
CA LEU A 12 -26.78 -31.13 -27.15
C LEU A 12 -27.12 -31.05 -28.66
N VAL A 13 -26.17 -30.52 -29.45
CA VAL A 13 -25.78 -31.09 -30.76
C VAL A 13 -24.28 -30.90 -30.98
N THR A 14 -23.54 -32.01 -30.99
CA THR A 14 -22.20 -32.17 -31.58
C THR A 14 -22.29 -32.51 -33.07
N PRO A 15 -21.35 -32.07 -33.91
CA PRO A 15 -20.98 -32.83 -35.10
C PRO A 15 -19.51 -33.25 -35.07
N SER A 16 -19.31 -34.56 -35.02
CA SER A 16 -18.10 -35.26 -35.41
C SER A 16 -17.97 -35.29 -36.93
N THR A 17 -16.83 -34.93 -37.50
CA THR A 17 -16.44 -35.33 -38.86
C THR A 17 -14.96 -35.74 -38.92
N LEU A 18 -14.79 -37.04 -39.16
CA LEU A 18 -13.57 -37.71 -39.61
C LEU A 18 -13.40 -37.51 -41.12
N PHE A 19 -12.22 -37.07 -41.58
CA PHE A 19 -11.69 -37.36 -42.93
C PHE A 19 -10.16 -37.42 -42.83
N SER A 20 -9.57 -38.61 -42.84
CA SER A 20 -9.09 -39.36 -44.02
C SER A 20 -7.68 -38.95 -44.45
N ILE A 21 -6.72 -39.76 -44.00
CA ILE A 21 -5.30 -39.74 -44.37
C ILE A 21 -5.18 -40.25 -45.82
N ARG A 22 -4.57 -39.43 -46.70
CA ARG A 22 -3.97 -39.92 -47.95
C ARG A 22 -2.47 -39.76 -47.90
N ASN A 23 -1.81 -40.85 -48.26
CA ASN A 23 -0.38 -41.06 -48.21
C ASN A 23 0.20 -41.04 -49.64
N ILE A 24 1.44 -40.50 -49.76
CA ILE A 24 2.52 -40.82 -50.74
C ILE A 24 2.45 -40.07 -52.11
N PRO A 25 3.58 -39.70 -52.78
CA PRO A 25 4.99 -40.04 -52.54
C PRO A 25 6.01 -38.89 -52.40
N TYR A 26 7.15 -39.31 -51.83
CA TYR A 26 8.50 -38.74 -51.86
C TYR A 26 8.91 -38.07 -53.18
N SER A 27 9.54 -36.91 -53.05
CA SER A 27 10.60 -36.48 -53.98
C SER A 27 11.70 -35.77 -53.19
N ASN A 28 12.90 -36.33 -53.25
CA ASN A 28 14.12 -35.79 -52.66
C ASN A 28 14.62 -34.61 -53.49
N SER A 29 14.74 -33.43 -52.88
CA SER A 29 15.65 -32.40 -53.37
C SER A 29 16.40 -31.78 -52.19
N TYR A 30 17.71 -31.96 -52.23
CA TYR A 30 18.68 -31.36 -51.32
C TYR A 30 18.63 -29.83 -51.46
N ILE A 31 18.30 -29.13 -50.37
CA ILE A 31 18.48 -27.68 -50.25
C ILE A 31 19.22 -27.39 -48.94
N GLN A 32 20.31 -26.63 -49.06
CA GLN A 32 21.25 -26.27 -48.01
C GLN A 32 20.56 -25.64 -46.79
N HIS A 33 20.79 -26.23 -45.61
CA HIS A 33 20.42 -25.64 -44.33
C HIS A 33 21.33 -24.44 -44.01
N ASN A 34 20.88 -23.24 -44.34
CA ASN A 34 21.37 -22.03 -43.69
C ASN A 34 20.76 -21.97 -42.28
N HIS A 35 21.59 -22.13 -41.25
CA HIS A 35 21.22 -21.86 -39.85
C HIS A 35 21.16 -20.36 -39.59
N SER A 36 20.12 -19.69 -40.10
CA SER A 36 19.70 -18.40 -39.57
C SER A 36 18.81 -18.65 -38.36
N LYS A 37 19.39 -18.56 -37.15
CA LYS A 37 18.62 -18.44 -35.91
C LYS A 37 17.72 -17.20 -36.06
N ARG A 38 16.43 -17.40 -36.34
CA ARG A 38 15.39 -16.38 -36.14
C ARG A 38 15.39 -16.04 -34.65
N LYS A 39 16.17 -15.02 -34.28
CA LYS A 39 15.92 -14.25 -33.06
C LYS A 39 14.62 -13.51 -33.33
N PHE A 40 13.53 -13.95 -32.71
CA PHE A 40 12.36 -13.10 -32.59
C PHE A 40 12.77 -11.96 -31.66
N PRO A 41 12.80 -10.70 -32.12
CA PRO A 41 12.85 -9.60 -31.17
C PRO A 41 11.53 -9.66 -30.40
N ILE A 42 11.62 -9.91 -29.10
CA ILE A 42 10.51 -9.63 -28.18
C ILE A 42 10.24 -8.14 -28.37
N LEU A 43 9.08 -7.79 -28.92
CA LEU A 43 8.67 -6.40 -28.98
C LEU A 43 8.58 -5.91 -27.53
N GLU A 44 9.40 -4.93 -27.22
CA GLU A 44 9.24 -4.07 -26.06
C GLU A 44 7.95 -3.28 -26.30
N VAL A 45 6.82 -3.84 -25.86
CA VAL A 45 5.51 -3.21 -26.04
C VAL A 45 5.45 -2.02 -25.09
N ALA A 46 5.31 -0.84 -25.68
CA ALA A 46 5.25 0.43 -24.99
C ALA A 46 4.15 0.40 -23.92
N SER A 47 4.53 0.66 -22.67
CA SER A 47 3.60 1.07 -21.62
C SER A 47 3.03 2.44 -22.02
N VAL A 48 1.93 2.48 -22.78
CA VAL A 48 1.39 3.75 -23.25
C VAL A 48 0.44 4.33 -22.20
N PRO A 49 0.70 5.55 -21.68
CA PRO A 49 -0.20 6.23 -20.77
C PRO A 49 -1.27 6.97 -21.59
N TYR A 50 -2.25 6.26 -22.14
CA TYR A 50 -3.43 6.96 -22.66
C TYR A 50 -4.40 7.21 -21.51
N GLN A 51 -4.67 8.50 -21.25
CA GLN A 51 -5.89 8.91 -20.56
C GLN A 51 -6.98 9.15 -21.62
N PRO A 52 -8.22 8.67 -21.43
CA PRO A 52 -8.67 7.84 -20.30
C PRO A 52 -8.09 6.41 -20.39
N ILE A 53 -7.94 5.74 -19.24
CA ILE A 53 -7.49 4.34 -19.21
C ILE A 53 -8.46 3.50 -20.03
N ASN A 54 -7.94 2.81 -21.04
CA ASN A 54 -8.71 1.87 -21.84
C ASN A 54 -8.87 0.57 -21.04
N PHE A 55 -9.92 0.50 -20.20
CA PHE A 55 -10.16 -0.66 -19.36
C PHE A 55 -10.54 -1.89 -20.20
N GLU A 56 -11.15 -1.73 -21.37
CA GLU A 56 -11.43 -2.85 -22.27
C GLU A 56 -10.15 -3.51 -22.77
N TYR A 57 -9.11 -2.73 -23.05
CA TYR A 57 -7.79 -3.26 -23.38
C TYR A 57 -7.15 -3.99 -22.19
N LEU A 58 -7.25 -3.43 -20.98
CA LEU A 58 -6.72 -4.09 -19.78
C LEU A 58 -7.45 -5.41 -19.51
N GLU A 59 -8.76 -5.44 -19.69
CA GLU A 59 -9.57 -6.66 -19.59
C GLU A 59 -9.18 -7.65 -20.68
N GLU A 60 -9.00 -7.25 -21.94
CA GLU A 60 -8.60 -8.17 -23.02
C GLU A 60 -7.20 -8.77 -22.80
N GLU A 61 -6.23 -7.97 -22.37
CA GLU A 61 -4.82 -8.37 -22.26
C GLU A 61 -4.49 -9.05 -20.93
N PHE A 62 -5.06 -8.57 -19.82
CA PHE A 62 -4.64 -8.95 -18.47
C PHE A 62 -5.73 -9.65 -17.64
N SER A 63 -6.96 -9.80 -18.15
CA SER A 63 -7.99 -10.57 -17.42
C SER A 63 -7.62 -12.05 -17.32
N GLY A 64 -8.25 -12.71 -16.36
CA GLY A 64 -7.87 -14.06 -15.96
C GLY A 64 -6.90 -14.03 -14.78
N HIS A 65 -6.41 -15.19 -14.35
CA HIS A 65 -5.53 -15.32 -13.17
C HIS A 65 -6.17 -14.83 -11.86
N GLY A 66 -7.50 -14.66 -11.81
CA GLY A 66 -8.21 -14.09 -10.66
C GLY A 66 -8.28 -12.56 -10.66
N VAL A 67 -7.93 -11.89 -11.76
CA VAL A 67 -8.04 -10.43 -11.92
C VAL A 67 -9.15 -10.06 -12.92
N SER A 68 -9.90 -9.01 -12.60
CA SER A 68 -10.90 -8.37 -13.47
C SER A 68 -10.78 -6.85 -13.40
N PHE A 69 -11.16 -6.16 -14.47
CA PHE A 69 -11.08 -4.72 -14.59
C PHE A 69 -12.45 -4.08 -14.79
N GLU A 70 -12.67 -2.93 -14.14
CA GLU A 70 -13.91 -2.16 -14.25
C GLU A 70 -13.60 -0.66 -14.42
N GLY A 71 -14.26 -0.01 -15.39
CA GLY A 71 -14.15 1.44 -15.58
C GLY A 71 -14.95 2.23 -14.54
N VAL A 72 -14.32 3.23 -13.92
CA VAL A 72 -14.95 4.15 -12.96
C VAL A 72 -14.57 5.58 -13.31
N GLY A 73 -15.48 6.29 -14.01
CA GLY A 73 -15.17 7.62 -14.55
C GLY A 73 -14.00 7.55 -15.54
N ASP A 74 -12.98 8.37 -15.30
CA ASP A 74 -11.72 8.35 -16.08
C ASP A 74 -10.66 7.38 -15.52
N SER A 75 -11.00 6.65 -14.46
CA SER A 75 -10.14 5.70 -13.76
C SER A 75 -10.56 4.26 -14.03
N CYS A 76 -9.72 3.30 -13.63
CA CYS A 76 -10.01 1.88 -13.74
C CYS A 76 -9.73 1.20 -12.40
N ILE A 77 -10.59 0.27 -12.02
CA ILE A 77 -10.38 -0.61 -10.88
C ILE A 77 -9.82 -1.94 -11.38
N ALA A 78 -8.70 -2.37 -10.82
CA ALA A 78 -8.22 -3.74 -10.91
C ALA A 78 -8.61 -4.49 -9.65
N LYS A 79 -9.48 -5.50 -9.78
CA LYS A 79 -9.94 -6.33 -8.67
C LYS A 79 -9.26 -7.70 -8.73
N MET A 80 -8.59 -8.07 -7.64
CA MET A 80 -7.95 -9.38 -7.44
C MET A 80 -8.84 -10.22 -6.52
N GLU A 81 -9.16 -11.45 -6.92
CA GLU A 81 -10.07 -12.34 -6.17
C GLU A 81 -9.49 -13.76 -6.04
N MET A 82 -9.18 -14.15 -4.81
CA MET A 82 -8.72 -15.49 -4.44
C MET A 82 -9.88 -16.47 -4.35
N LYS A 83 -9.63 -17.77 -4.57
CA LYS A 83 -10.64 -18.82 -4.41
C LYS A 83 -11.19 -18.95 -3.00
N ASN A 84 -10.42 -18.56 -1.99
CA ASN A 84 -10.87 -18.57 -0.60
C ASN A 84 -11.86 -17.43 -0.28
N GLY A 85 -12.12 -16.51 -1.22
CA GLY A 85 -13.00 -15.36 -1.07
C GLY A 85 -12.30 -14.05 -0.68
N SER A 86 -10.97 -14.06 -0.51
CA SER A 86 -10.21 -12.83 -0.24
C SER A 86 -10.16 -11.96 -1.49
N ILE A 87 -10.41 -10.68 -1.32
CA ILE A 87 -10.50 -9.71 -2.43
C ILE A 87 -9.65 -8.50 -2.10
N ALA A 88 -8.85 -8.04 -3.06
CA ALA A 88 -8.16 -6.76 -3.01
C ALA A 88 -8.52 -5.90 -4.23
N THR A 89 -8.62 -4.60 -4.03
CA THR A 89 -9.03 -3.65 -5.07
C THR A 89 -8.00 -2.56 -5.22
N ILE A 90 -7.49 -2.36 -6.44
CA ILE A 90 -6.49 -1.34 -6.77
C ILE A 90 -7.13 -0.32 -7.72
N LEU A 91 -6.95 0.97 -7.43
CA LEU A 91 -7.38 2.07 -8.28
C LEU A 91 -6.23 2.50 -9.19
N LEU A 92 -6.48 2.53 -10.50
CA LEU A 92 -5.56 3.00 -11.53
C LEU A 92 -6.04 4.36 -12.08
N PRO A 93 -5.13 5.31 -12.32
CA PRO A 93 -3.67 5.14 -12.30
C PRO A 93 -3.01 5.49 -10.95
N SER A 94 -3.78 5.72 -9.88
CA SER A 94 -3.18 6.15 -8.60
C SER A 94 -2.30 5.10 -7.94
N GLY A 95 -2.50 3.81 -8.25
CA GLY A 95 -1.87 2.68 -7.58
C GLY A 95 -2.37 2.50 -6.13
N LEU A 96 -3.45 3.18 -5.76
CA LEU A 96 -4.04 3.13 -4.42
C LEU A 96 -4.76 1.80 -4.22
N ILE A 97 -4.43 1.05 -3.17
CA ILE A 97 -5.25 -0.11 -2.78
C ILE A 97 -6.41 0.42 -1.94
N THR A 98 -7.63 0.32 -2.44
CA THR A 98 -8.84 0.91 -1.82
C THR A 98 -9.64 -0.05 -0.95
N SER A 99 -9.39 -1.36 -1.05
CA SER A 99 -10.10 -2.36 -0.26
C SER A 99 -9.27 -3.63 -0.16
N TYR A 100 -9.30 -4.26 1.01
CA TYR A 100 -8.81 -5.61 1.25
C TYR A 100 -9.79 -6.34 2.17
N LYS A 101 -10.63 -7.16 1.56
CA LYS A 101 -11.57 -8.05 2.26
C LYS A 101 -10.89 -9.39 2.46
N ALA A 102 -10.43 -9.65 3.67
CA ALA A 102 -9.79 -10.91 4.02
C ALA A 102 -10.82 -11.95 4.42
N SER A 103 -10.65 -13.19 3.97
CA SER A 103 -11.47 -14.32 4.40
C SER A 103 -11.18 -14.72 5.84
N MET A 104 -12.21 -15.23 6.53
CA MET A 104 -12.17 -15.61 7.94
C MET A 104 -12.49 -17.11 8.10
N TRP A 105 -11.94 -17.74 9.14
CA TRP A 105 -12.13 -19.16 9.47
C TRP A 105 -13.59 -19.62 9.57
N HIS A 106 -14.51 -18.69 9.87
CA HIS A 106 -15.96 -18.96 9.97
C HIS A 106 -16.71 -18.78 8.64
N GLY A 107 -16.00 -18.69 7.51
CA GLY A 107 -16.56 -18.59 6.16
C GLY A 107 -17.11 -17.20 5.78
N GLY A 108 -16.87 -16.19 6.61
CA GLY A 108 -17.16 -14.79 6.28
C GLY A 108 -15.92 -14.06 5.77
N SER A 109 -16.06 -12.78 5.41
CA SER A 109 -14.95 -11.90 5.07
C SER A 109 -15.03 -10.60 5.87
N VAL A 110 -13.89 -9.98 6.16
CA VAL A 110 -13.82 -8.70 6.88
C VAL A 110 -12.97 -7.70 6.11
N GLU A 111 -13.48 -6.48 5.94
CA GLU A 111 -12.72 -5.36 5.38
C GLU A 111 -11.63 -4.92 6.37
N LEU A 112 -10.37 -5.02 5.96
CA LEU A 112 -9.21 -4.65 6.77
C LEU A 112 -8.75 -3.22 6.50
N LEU A 113 -9.01 -2.69 5.30
CA LEU A 113 -8.60 -1.34 4.91
C LEU A 113 -9.73 -0.34 5.06
N HIS A 114 -9.39 0.81 5.62
CA HIS A 114 -10.33 1.92 5.78
C HIS A 114 -10.17 2.89 4.62
N THR A 115 -11.24 3.07 3.85
CA THR A 115 -11.29 4.02 2.74
C THR A 115 -12.56 4.87 2.85
N SER A 116 -12.42 6.17 2.62
CA SER A 116 -13.48 7.16 2.62
C SER A 116 -13.55 7.83 1.25
N VAL A 117 -14.78 8.05 0.78
CA VAL A 117 -15.06 8.78 -0.45
C VAL A 117 -15.85 10.03 -0.08
N SER A 118 -15.43 11.18 -0.57
CA SER A 118 -16.12 12.46 -0.41
C SER A 118 -16.16 13.21 -1.73
N GLU A 119 -17.10 14.15 -1.84
CA GLU A 119 -17.19 15.05 -3.00
C GLU A 119 -16.21 16.22 -2.82
N GLY A 120 -15.38 16.46 -3.83
CA GLY A 120 -14.46 17.58 -3.91
C GLY A 120 -15.15 18.88 -4.33
N GLU A 121 -14.41 19.98 -4.30
CA GLU A 121 -14.95 21.32 -4.59
C GLU A 121 -15.54 21.44 -6.01
N TYR A 122 -15.08 20.61 -6.94
CA TYR A 122 -15.53 20.60 -8.33
C TYR A 122 -16.44 19.42 -8.67
N GLY A 123 -16.97 18.72 -7.64
CA GLY A 123 -17.82 17.54 -7.81
C GLY A 123 -17.05 16.26 -8.16
N ASP A 124 -15.72 16.30 -8.14
CA ASP A 124 -14.85 15.16 -8.32
C ASP A 124 -14.84 14.26 -7.07
N ALA A 125 -14.67 12.96 -7.25
CA ALA A 125 -14.62 12.03 -6.12
C ALA A 125 -13.21 12.05 -5.49
N ILE A 126 -13.12 12.51 -4.23
CA ILE A 126 -11.91 12.44 -3.43
C ILE A 126 -11.90 11.13 -2.66
N ILE A 127 -10.90 10.28 -2.93
CA ILE A 127 -10.73 8.98 -2.29
C ILE A 127 -9.53 9.07 -1.34
N GLN A 128 -9.77 8.84 -0.05
CA GLN A 128 -8.77 8.86 1.01
C GLN A 128 -8.79 7.52 1.77
N GLY A 129 -7.66 7.12 2.32
CA GLY A 129 -7.49 5.88 3.07
C GLY A 129 -6.73 4.81 2.30
N GLY A 130 -7.04 3.54 2.57
CA GLY A 130 -6.45 2.40 1.86
C GLY A 130 -4.95 2.22 2.10
N VAL A 131 -4.25 1.66 1.12
CA VAL A 131 -2.78 1.58 1.06
C VAL A 131 -2.25 2.52 -0.02
N SER A 132 -1.54 3.56 0.41
CA SER A 132 -0.97 4.58 -0.48
C SER A 132 0.55 4.55 -0.51
N LEU A 133 1.12 4.90 -1.67
CA LEU A 133 2.54 5.15 -1.84
C LEU A 133 2.79 6.66 -1.84
N ASN A 134 3.61 7.11 -0.90
CA ASN A 134 3.89 8.52 -0.64
C ASN A 134 5.39 8.74 -0.72
N LEU A 135 5.93 8.78 -1.93
CA LEU A 135 7.36 8.82 -2.18
C LEU A 135 7.76 10.14 -2.80
N ASN A 136 8.90 10.67 -2.38
CA ASN A 136 9.53 11.85 -2.94
C ASN A 136 10.99 11.54 -3.22
N PHE A 137 11.43 11.93 -4.40
CA PHE A 137 12.78 11.73 -4.89
C PHE A 137 13.45 13.08 -5.10
N GLN A 138 14.63 13.25 -4.49
CA GLN A 138 15.43 14.46 -4.59
C GLN A 138 16.86 14.12 -4.99
N SER A 139 17.42 14.82 -5.97
CA SER A 139 18.85 14.71 -6.30
C SER A 139 19.67 15.83 -5.66
N ASP A 140 20.96 15.55 -5.42
CA ASP A 140 21.89 16.48 -4.75
C ASP A 140 22.08 17.82 -5.50
N ASP A 141 21.94 17.79 -6.82
CA ASP A 141 22.02 18.97 -7.70
C ASP A 141 20.70 19.76 -7.77
N GLY A 142 19.63 19.28 -7.12
CA GLY A 142 18.30 19.87 -7.15
C GLY A 142 17.58 19.75 -8.49
N GLU A 143 18.15 19.06 -9.48
CA GLU A 143 17.57 18.90 -10.82
C GLU A 143 16.33 18.01 -10.80
N VAL A 144 16.29 17.03 -9.90
CA VAL A 144 15.16 16.11 -9.74
C VAL A 144 14.51 16.37 -8.39
N SER A 145 13.26 16.82 -8.45
CA SER A 145 12.29 16.81 -7.35
C SER A 145 11.01 16.20 -7.92
N TRP A 146 10.76 14.94 -7.62
CA TRP A 146 9.72 14.16 -8.28
C TRP A 146 9.02 13.20 -7.34
N SER A 147 7.71 13.03 -7.56
CA SER A 147 6.85 12.09 -6.83
C SER A 147 6.02 11.30 -7.84
N PRO A 148 5.86 9.97 -7.67
CA PRO A 148 5.06 9.16 -8.59
C PRO A 148 3.57 9.48 -8.43
N ASN A 149 2.89 9.74 -9.54
CA ASN A 149 1.47 10.13 -9.56
C ASN A 149 0.61 9.36 -10.57
N ASN A 150 1.22 8.61 -11.49
CA ASN A 150 0.54 7.91 -12.58
C ASN A 150 1.18 6.54 -12.83
N TRP A 151 0.64 5.52 -12.18
CA TRP A 151 1.07 4.13 -12.28
C TRP A 151 0.43 3.45 -13.48
N VAL A 152 1.25 2.76 -14.27
CA VAL A 152 0.81 1.99 -15.44
C VAL A 152 0.88 0.52 -15.12
N LEU A 153 -0.18 -0.23 -15.44
CA LEU A 153 -0.17 -1.70 -15.33
C LEU A 153 0.89 -2.27 -16.27
N HIS A 154 1.81 -3.03 -15.71
CA HIS A 154 2.89 -3.68 -16.45
C HIS A 154 2.60 -5.17 -16.69
N ASN A 155 2.13 -5.87 -15.66
CA ASN A 155 1.91 -7.31 -15.74
C ASN A 155 0.94 -7.82 -14.67
N VAL A 156 0.31 -8.95 -14.95
CA VAL A 156 -0.46 -9.75 -13.98
C VAL A 156 0.08 -11.17 -14.01
N LYS A 157 0.38 -11.73 -12.82
CA LYS A 157 0.97 -13.06 -12.67
C LYS A 157 0.24 -13.86 -11.59
N GLY A 158 0.45 -15.17 -11.61
CA GLY A 158 -0.08 -16.09 -10.61
C GLY A 158 -1.49 -16.56 -10.94
N ASP A 159 -2.25 -16.96 -9.92
CA ASP A 159 -3.63 -17.42 -10.05
C ASP A 159 -4.37 -17.34 -8.71
N ALA A 160 -5.69 -17.56 -8.76
CA ALA A 160 -6.56 -17.46 -7.60
C ALA A 160 -6.42 -18.61 -6.57
N GLU A 161 -5.67 -19.68 -6.87
CA GLU A 161 -5.42 -20.78 -5.92
C GLU A 161 -4.25 -20.44 -4.98
N ASP A 162 -3.13 -20.02 -5.57
CA ASP A 162 -1.88 -19.81 -4.84
C ASP A 162 -1.69 -18.34 -4.43
N SER A 163 -1.55 -17.46 -5.42
CA SER A 163 -1.33 -16.02 -5.21
C SER A 163 -1.55 -15.26 -6.51
N ILE A 164 -2.10 -14.06 -6.42
CA ILE A 164 -2.28 -13.14 -7.55
C ILE A 164 -1.31 -11.98 -7.38
N GLN A 165 -0.57 -11.63 -8.42
CA GLN A 165 0.38 -10.53 -8.42
C GLN A 165 0.06 -9.52 -9.53
N VAL A 166 -0.07 -8.25 -9.15
CA VAL A 166 -0.24 -7.12 -10.07
C VAL A 166 1.02 -6.26 -10.01
N GLU A 167 1.69 -6.11 -11.15
CA GLU A 167 2.89 -5.29 -11.28
C GLU A 167 2.53 -3.96 -11.96
N LEU A 168 2.81 -2.86 -11.27
CA LEU A 168 2.67 -1.50 -11.74
C LEU A 168 4.04 -0.87 -11.91
N ILE A 169 4.19 0.02 -12.89
CA ILE A 169 5.42 0.76 -13.12
C ILE A 169 5.17 2.26 -13.19
N ASN A 170 6.17 3.03 -12.77
CA ASN A 170 6.19 4.48 -12.90
C ASN A 170 7.63 4.93 -13.22
N ARG A 171 7.77 5.95 -14.04
CA ARG A 171 9.07 6.47 -14.49
C ARG A 171 9.07 7.99 -14.40
N SER A 172 10.21 8.55 -14.04
CA SER A 172 10.41 10.00 -14.15
C SER A 172 10.32 10.44 -15.63
N SER A 173 10.07 11.73 -15.88
CA SER A 173 9.93 12.27 -17.24
C SER A 173 11.11 11.99 -18.17
N ASN A 174 12.29 11.77 -17.59
CA ASN A 174 13.54 11.52 -18.31
C ASN A 174 13.95 10.04 -18.26
N ASP A 175 13.10 9.14 -17.73
CA ASP A 175 13.37 7.72 -17.48
C ASP A 175 14.64 7.46 -16.65
N THR A 176 14.97 8.42 -15.79
CA THR A 176 16.16 8.38 -14.94
C THR A 176 15.93 7.68 -13.62
N VAL A 177 14.68 7.69 -13.14
CA VAL A 177 14.25 7.00 -11.93
C VAL A 177 13.12 6.07 -12.34
N GLY A 178 13.36 4.77 -12.16
CA GLY A 178 12.40 3.72 -12.47
C GLY A 178 11.80 3.16 -11.18
N LEU A 179 10.48 3.03 -11.16
CA LEU A 179 9.73 2.43 -10.06
C LEU A 179 8.95 1.23 -10.57
N LYS A 180 8.98 0.16 -9.80
CA LYS A 180 8.06 -0.97 -9.95
C LYS A 180 7.40 -1.23 -8.61
N TYR A 181 6.08 -1.15 -8.61
CA TYR A 181 5.23 -1.45 -7.46
C TYR A 181 4.51 -2.77 -7.72
N THR A 182 4.71 -3.73 -6.84
CA THR A 182 4.11 -5.05 -6.93
C THR A 182 3.12 -5.22 -5.79
N VAL A 183 1.87 -5.52 -6.14
CA VAL A 183 0.83 -5.89 -5.18
C VAL A 183 0.59 -7.38 -5.29
N THR A 184 0.74 -8.12 -4.20
CA THR A 184 0.50 -9.57 -4.17
C THR A 184 -0.61 -9.88 -3.18
N LEU A 185 -1.67 -10.54 -3.65
CA LEU A 185 -2.75 -11.06 -2.83
C LEU A 185 -2.54 -12.56 -2.66
N GLU A 186 -2.47 -12.99 -1.41
CA GLU A 186 -2.39 -14.39 -1.00
C GLU A 186 -3.66 -14.76 -0.20
N ASN A 187 -3.76 -16.02 0.21
CA ASN A 187 -4.93 -16.50 0.95
C ASN A 187 -5.16 -15.73 2.27
N ASP A 188 -4.09 -15.39 3.00
CA ASP A 188 -4.15 -14.72 4.31
C ASP A 188 -3.29 -13.45 4.37
N ALA A 189 -2.78 -12.95 3.24
CA ALA A 189 -1.93 -11.78 3.21
C ALA A 189 -2.15 -10.87 1.99
N LEU A 190 -1.84 -9.60 2.18
CA LEU A 190 -1.72 -8.60 1.11
C LEU A 190 -0.36 -7.91 1.23
N ASN A 191 0.45 -8.00 0.17
CA ASN A 191 1.82 -7.51 0.15
C ASN A 191 1.95 -6.35 -0.83
N SER A 192 2.74 -5.35 -0.43
CA SER A 192 3.06 -4.17 -1.22
C SER A 192 4.58 -4.03 -1.30
N GLU A 193 5.17 -4.35 -2.45
CA GLU A 193 6.62 -4.32 -2.65
C GLU A 193 7.01 -3.26 -3.67
N LEU A 194 8.07 -2.51 -3.36
CA LEU A 194 8.59 -1.43 -4.17
C LEU A 194 10.04 -1.75 -4.56
N GLU A 195 10.32 -1.62 -5.85
CA GLU A 195 11.65 -1.63 -6.42
C GLU A 195 11.93 -0.26 -7.04
N VAL A 196 13.05 0.33 -6.68
CA VAL A 196 13.48 1.66 -7.11
C VAL A 196 14.84 1.55 -7.76
N SER A 197 14.95 1.97 -9.02
CA SER A 197 16.21 1.98 -9.77
C SER A 197 16.66 3.41 -10.08
N ASN A 198 17.91 3.73 -9.76
CA ASN A 198 18.54 5.00 -10.11
C ASN A 198 19.45 4.84 -11.34
N SER A 199 18.99 5.33 -12.50
CA SER A 199 19.77 5.34 -13.74
C SER A 199 20.53 6.66 -13.96
N LYS A 200 20.48 7.61 -13.01
CA LYS A 200 21.24 8.87 -13.07
C LYS A 200 22.73 8.61 -12.87
N SER A 201 23.53 9.59 -13.29
CA SER A 201 24.95 9.70 -12.95
C SER A 201 25.21 10.25 -11.54
N LEU A 202 24.17 10.69 -10.83
CA LEU A 202 24.24 11.27 -9.48
C LEU A 202 23.37 10.49 -8.50
N SER A 203 23.69 10.63 -7.21
CA SER A 203 22.92 10.02 -6.14
C SER A 203 21.53 10.64 -6.01
N LEU A 204 20.59 9.82 -5.55
CA LEU A 204 19.21 10.17 -5.35
C LEU A 204 18.80 9.84 -3.91
N GLN A 205 18.20 10.80 -3.23
CA GLN A 205 17.58 10.59 -1.94
C GLN A 205 16.09 10.29 -2.13
N MET A 206 15.65 9.19 -1.55
CA MET A 206 14.24 8.83 -1.46
C MET A 206 13.75 9.05 -0.04
N THR A 207 12.71 9.85 0.11
CA THR A 207 11.92 9.96 1.33
C THR A 207 10.50 9.51 1.06
N GLY A 208 9.79 9.08 2.10
CA GLY A 208 8.39 8.74 1.95
C GLY A 208 7.94 7.54 2.74
N SER A 209 6.77 7.03 2.39
CA SER A 209 6.15 5.89 3.06
C SER A 209 5.26 5.03 2.18
N ILE A 210 5.05 3.79 2.60
CA ILE A 210 3.89 2.97 2.25
C ILE A 210 2.95 3.04 3.45
N LEU A 211 1.79 3.69 3.30
CA LEU A 211 0.89 4.02 4.41
C LEU A 211 -0.40 3.23 4.31
N ASN A 212 -0.77 2.54 5.39
CA ASN A 212 -2.00 1.77 5.53
C ASN A 212 -2.97 2.48 6.45
N HIS A 213 -4.20 2.65 6.01
CA HIS A 213 -5.31 3.00 6.88
C HIS A 213 -6.04 1.71 7.24
N LEU A 214 -5.87 1.24 8.47
CA LEU A 214 -6.53 0.01 8.94
C LEU A 214 -7.88 0.37 9.57
N THR A 215 -8.94 -0.36 9.19
CA THR A 215 -10.26 -0.18 9.79
C THR A 215 -10.27 -0.75 11.20
N VAL A 216 -10.75 0.06 12.15
CA VAL A 216 -10.98 -0.35 13.53
C VAL A 216 -12.41 0.01 13.96
N SER A 217 -12.86 -0.53 15.08
CA SER A 217 -14.14 -0.16 15.70
C SER A 217 -14.05 1.24 16.29
N THR A 218 -12.99 1.49 17.05
CA THR A 218 -12.63 2.78 17.64
C THR A 218 -11.18 2.69 18.10
N PRO A 219 -10.40 3.78 18.04
CA PRO A 219 -9.06 3.79 18.60
C PRO A 219 -9.01 3.43 20.11
N GLU A 220 -10.08 3.64 20.87
CA GLU A 220 -10.16 3.29 22.30
C GLU A 220 -10.05 1.77 22.53
N ALA A 221 -10.64 0.99 21.63
CA ALA A 221 -10.68 -0.47 21.70
C ALA A 221 -9.49 -1.14 20.97
N THR A 222 -8.52 -0.33 20.51
CA THR A 222 -7.42 -0.77 19.65
C THR A 222 -6.08 -0.63 20.36
N TYR A 223 -5.23 -1.65 20.20
CA TYR A 223 -3.89 -1.70 20.78
C TYR A 223 -2.89 -2.24 19.75
N ALA A 224 -1.68 -1.72 19.75
CA ALA A 224 -0.55 -2.30 19.01
C ALA A 224 0.34 -3.12 19.96
N ILE A 225 0.77 -4.30 19.55
CA ILE A 225 1.56 -5.25 20.36
C ILE A 225 2.85 -5.57 19.62
N GLY A 226 3.95 -5.67 20.38
CA GLY A 226 5.27 -6.02 19.86
C GLY A 226 6.19 -4.81 19.63
N LEU A 227 5.76 -3.60 20.00
CA LEU A 227 6.57 -2.39 19.90
C LEU A 227 7.47 -2.16 21.12
N GLU A 228 7.45 -3.05 22.12
CA GLU A 228 8.31 -2.96 23.31
C GLU A 228 9.78 -2.74 22.93
N ARG A 229 10.46 -1.85 23.65
CA ARG A 229 11.86 -1.43 23.44
C ARG A 229 12.15 -0.72 22.12
N SER A 230 11.11 -0.40 21.34
CA SER A 230 11.27 0.44 20.15
C SER A 230 11.44 1.88 20.59
N ASN A 231 12.38 2.57 19.96
CA ASN A 231 12.53 4.02 20.14
C ASN A 231 11.48 4.71 19.30
N TYR A 232 10.87 5.79 19.79
CA TYR A 232 9.93 6.59 19.02
C TYR A 232 10.29 8.07 19.06
N CYS A 233 9.84 8.78 18.02
CA CYS A 233 9.88 10.23 17.90
C CYS A 233 8.47 10.72 17.54
N SER A 234 7.94 11.67 18.30
CA SER A 234 6.72 12.37 17.92
C SER A 234 6.99 13.21 16.67
N ARG A 235 6.06 13.20 15.70
CA ARG A 235 6.14 13.99 14.46
C ARG A 235 4.77 14.50 14.06
N ALA A 236 4.73 15.56 13.25
CA ALA A 236 3.49 15.96 12.58
C ALA A 236 2.94 14.78 11.73
N PRO A 237 1.62 14.66 11.57
CA PRO A 237 1.04 13.66 10.68
C PRO A 237 1.60 13.76 9.26
N ILE A 238 1.78 12.60 8.60
CA ILE A 238 2.25 12.57 7.21
C ILE A 238 1.19 13.23 6.32
N GLU A 239 1.60 14.21 5.52
CA GLU A 239 0.73 14.86 4.56
C GLU A 239 0.67 14.06 3.24
N SER A 240 -0.54 13.81 2.77
CA SER A 240 -0.79 13.17 1.47
C SER A 240 -2.21 13.43 0.99
N GLN A 241 -2.40 13.49 -0.32
CA GLN A 241 -3.72 13.46 -0.96
C GLN A 241 -4.61 12.28 -0.53
N PHE A 242 -4.01 11.15 -0.11
CA PHE A 242 -4.74 9.95 0.30
C PHE A 242 -4.94 9.85 1.81
N VAL A 243 -4.35 10.74 2.62
CA VAL A 243 -4.58 10.74 4.07
C VAL A 243 -5.96 11.30 4.36
N ILE A 244 -6.69 10.64 5.27
CA ILE A 244 -8.03 11.10 5.66
C ILE A 244 -7.92 12.38 6.47
N SER A 245 -8.42 13.48 5.90
CA SER A 245 -8.43 14.79 6.54
C SER A 245 -9.24 14.73 7.84
N LEU A 246 -8.57 15.05 8.95
CA LEU A 246 -9.24 15.28 10.23
C LEU A 246 -9.95 16.64 10.18
N PRO A 247 -11.11 16.79 10.84
CA PRO A 247 -11.74 18.08 10.93
C PRO A 247 -10.84 18.99 11.77
N ASP A 248 -10.67 20.23 11.31
CA ASP A 248 -10.01 21.29 12.06
C ASP A 248 -10.87 21.62 13.28
N SER A 249 -10.73 20.83 14.34
CA SER A 249 -10.92 21.40 15.67
C SER A 249 -9.82 22.44 15.86
N ASP A 250 -10.10 23.56 16.52
CA ASP A 250 -9.17 24.65 16.90
C ASP A 250 -7.98 24.16 17.80
N GLU A 251 -7.32 23.09 17.40
CA GLU A 251 -6.44 22.20 18.15
C GLU A 251 -5.06 22.09 17.49
N GLU A 252 -4.68 22.98 16.58
CA GLU A 252 -3.24 23.24 16.38
C GLU A 252 -2.60 23.68 17.72
N GLU A 253 -3.33 24.46 18.53
CA GLU A 253 -2.99 24.70 19.93
C GLU A 253 -3.08 23.44 20.79
N GLY A 254 -3.91 22.46 20.42
CA GLY A 254 -4.17 21.20 21.11
C GLY A 254 -3.05 20.17 20.92
N PHE A 255 -2.47 20.04 19.72
CA PHE A 255 -1.28 19.22 19.48
C PHE A 255 -0.07 19.75 20.27
N GLN A 256 0.14 21.09 20.27
CA GLN A 256 1.13 21.75 21.13
C GLN A 256 0.78 21.66 22.63
N LYS A 257 -0.50 21.70 23.02
CA LYS A 257 -0.95 21.50 24.41
C LYS A 257 -0.82 20.07 24.89
N ILE A 258 -1.01 19.07 24.04
CA ILE A 258 -0.87 17.65 24.40
C ILE A 258 0.62 17.34 24.60
N LEU A 259 1.50 17.82 23.71
CA LEU A 259 2.96 17.84 23.88
C LEU A 259 3.39 18.51 25.21
N SER A 260 2.67 19.54 25.66
CA SER A 260 2.97 20.27 26.91
C SER A 260 2.12 19.87 28.13
N SER A 261 1.15 18.97 27.97
CA SER A 261 0.19 18.66 29.03
C SER A 261 0.85 17.83 30.13
N SER A 262 0.60 18.24 31.37
CA SER A 262 1.05 17.52 32.57
C SER A 262 0.52 16.07 32.67
N ALA A 263 -0.40 15.65 31.80
CA ALA A 263 -0.96 14.29 31.74
C ALA A 263 0.00 13.29 31.08
N LEU A 264 0.63 13.63 29.94
CA LEU A 264 1.71 12.81 29.34
C LEU A 264 2.94 12.77 30.26
N LYS A 265 3.27 13.88 30.96
CA LYS A 265 4.32 13.89 32.00
C LYS A 265 4.03 12.99 33.21
N ARG A 266 2.77 12.56 33.44
CA ARG A 266 2.42 11.61 34.52
C ARG A 266 2.46 10.15 34.07
N LEU A 267 2.45 9.88 32.77
CA LEU A 267 2.55 8.53 32.20
C LEU A 267 4.01 8.08 31.99
N PHE A 268 4.99 9.00 32.09
CA PHE A 268 6.42 8.68 31.98
C PHE A 268 7.18 9.01 33.27
N PRO A 269 7.69 8.02 34.04
CA PRO A 269 8.42 8.28 35.26
C PRO A 269 9.81 8.86 34.96
N ARG A 270 10.02 10.06 35.50
CA ARG A 270 11.27 10.84 35.48
C ARG A 270 12.40 10.09 36.23
N LEU A 271 13.47 9.74 35.54
CA LEU A 271 14.75 9.32 36.10
C LEU A 271 15.86 10.13 35.40
N GLY A 272 16.71 10.96 35.99
CA GLY A 272 16.88 11.51 37.34
C GLY A 272 18.20 12.32 37.35
N THR A 273 18.16 13.61 37.77
CA THR A 273 19.15 14.36 38.61
C THR A 273 20.59 14.56 38.06
N LYS A 274 21.32 15.69 38.07
CA LYS A 274 21.35 17.02 38.74
C LYS A 274 22.44 17.88 38.03
N ASN A 275 22.23 19.17 37.77
CA ASN A 275 23.00 20.27 38.39
C ASN A 275 22.70 21.65 37.78
N GLN A 276 22.59 22.60 38.70
CA GLN A 276 22.47 24.04 38.55
C GLN A 276 23.70 24.67 37.86
N LYS A 277 23.50 25.65 36.95
CA LYS A 277 23.64 27.11 37.18
C LYS A 277 24.02 27.86 35.88
N ASN A 278 23.14 28.79 35.52
CA ASN A 278 23.36 30.17 35.04
C ASN A 278 24.11 30.49 33.72
N ASN A 279 23.41 31.40 33.00
CA ASN A 279 23.85 32.47 32.09
C ASN A 279 23.84 32.18 30.58
N GLU A 280 22.77 32.67 29.96
CA GLU A 280 22.67 33.45 28.71
C GLU A 280 23.87 33.41 27.76
N VAL A 281 23.66 32.92 26.52
CA VAL A 281 23.81 33.67 25.25
C VAL A 281 23.06 32.91 24.13
N GLU A 282 22.30 33.70 23.37
CA GLU A 282 21.74 33.53 22.01
C GLU A 282 21.88 32.20 21.25
N GLY A 283 20.75 31.78 20.67
CA GLY A 283 20.69 30.82 19.58
C GLY A 283 19.26 30.64 19.12
N SER A 284 18.84 31.40 18.11
CA SER A 284 17.56 31.24 17.42
C SER A 284 17.54 29.89 16.69
N GLN A 285 16.99 28.86 17.33
CA GLN A 285 16.59 27.62 16.69
C GLN A 285 15.15 27.34 17.11
N THR A 286 14.25 27.40 16.14
CA THR A 286 12.90 26.83 16.23
C THR A 286 13.03 25.31 16.26
N ASP A 287 13.48 24.79 17.39
CA ASP A 287 13.36 23.37 17.71
C ASP A 287 11.92 23.15 18.17
N THR A 288 11.08 22.64 17.28
CA THR A 288 9.91 21.88 17.74
C THR A 288 10.46 20.74 18.59
N ASP A 289 10.27 20.82 19.91
CA ASP A 289 10.71 19.80 20.87
C ASP A 289 10.03 18.45 20.54
N ASP A 290 10.59 17.72 19.57
CA ASP A 290 10.15 16.38 19.20
C ASP A 290 10.34 15.47 20.42
N ILE A 291 9.22 15.05 21.03
CA ILE A 291 9.27 14.14 22.17
C ILE A 291 9.80 12.80 21.67
N THR A 292 10.98 12.43 22.16
CA THR A 292 11.60 11.12 21.94
C THR A 292 11.44 10.25 23.19
N GLY A 293 11.32 8.94 22.99
CA GLY A 293 11.18 7.99 24.08
C GLY A 293 11.38 6.55 23.60
N GLU A 294 11.20 5.61 24.53
CA GLU A 294 11.24 4.18 24.28
C GLU A 294 9.93 3.56 24.79
N GLU A 295 9.36 2.63 24.03
CA GLU A 295 8.18 1.89 24.49
C GLU A 295 8.56 0.91 25.61
N MET A 296 7.99 1.13 26.79
CA MET A 296 8.28 0.30 27.97
C MET A 296 7.28 -0.84 28.16
N ASP A 297 6.07 -0.68 27.64
CA ASP A 297 4.98 -1.63 27.79
C ASP A 297 4.91 -2.59 26.59
N ASP A 298 4.34 -3.77 26.82
CA ASP A 298 4.15 -4.83 25.81
C ASP A 298 3.04 -4.48 24.80
N TYR A 299 2.13 -3.57 25.17
CA TYR A 299 1.10 -3.03 24.30
C TYR A 299 1.02 -1.50 24.35
N LYS A 300 0.75 -0.90 23.18
CA LYS A 300 0.49 0.53 23.01
C LYS A 300 -1.03 0.77 22.84
N PRO A 301 -1.72 1.40 23.80
CA PRO A 301 -3.11 1.80 23.61
C PRO A 301 -3.22 2.96 22.60
N LEU A 302 -4.17 2.88 21.67
CA LEU A 302 -4.32 3.87 20.59
C LEU A 302 -5.45 4.88 20.84
N ARG A 303 -5.92 4.99 22.09
CA ARG A 303 -7.06 5.85 22.45
C ARG A 303 -6.80 7.34 22.29
N GLU A 304 -5.55 7.76 22.44
CA GLU A 304 -5.12 9.16 22.34
C GLU A 304 -4.74 9.49 20.89
N LYS A 305 -4.84 10.76 20.52
CA LYS A 305 -4.33 11.26 19.24
C LYS A 305 -2.80 11.22 19.28
N ILE A 306 -2.19 10.40 18.44
CA ILE A 306 -0.73 10.22 18.39
C ILE A 306 -0.24 10.19 16.95
N SER A 307 1.00 10.60 16.75
CA SER A 307 1.71 10.53 15.47
C SER A 307 3.19 10.27 15.77
N LEU A 308 3.59 9.02 15.62
CA LEU A 308 4.89 8.52 16.08
C LEU A 308 5.65 7.87 14.93
N VAL A 309 6.93 8.16 14.82
CA VAL A 309 7.88 7.41 13.99
C VAL A 309 8.76 6.58 14.90
N TYR A 310 8.69 5.26 14.74
CA TYR A 310 9.50 4.29 15.45
C TYR A 310 10.79 4.00 14.70
N THR A 311 11.87 3.90 15.46
CA THR A 311 13.18 3.39 15.05
C THR A 311 13.52 2.17 15.92
N ASN A 312 14.35 1.26 15.41
CA ASN A 312 14.63 -0.03 16.06
C ASN A 312 13.37 -0.87 16.35
N ALA A 313 12.26 -0.63 15.64
CA ALA A 313 11.06 -1.44 15.73
C ALA A 313 11.32 -2.88 15.26
N PRO A 314 10.53 -3.89 15.68
CA PRO A 314 10.61 -5.21 15.07
C PRO A 314 10.29 -5.16 13.56
N ARG A 315 10.53 -6.28 12.87
CA ARG A 315 10.17 -6.44 11.45
C ARG A 315 8.67 -6.57 11.24
N GLY A 316 7.90 -6.88 12.27
CA GLY A 316 6.45 -6.85 12.25
C GLY A 316 5.88 -6.75 13.66
N PHE A 317 4.64 -6.30 13.74
CA PHE A 317 3.90 -6.11 14.98
C PHE A 317 2.41 -6.37 14.71
N THR A 318 1.61 -6.50 15.76
CA THR A 318 0.20 -6.86 15.62
C THR A 318 -0.70 -5.75 16.16
N VAL A 319 -1.71 -5.38 15.40
CA VAL A 319 -2.80 -4.52 15.83
C VAL A 319 -3.95 -5.41 16.25
N ILE A 320 -4.47 -5.22 17.47
CA ILE A 320 -5.65 -5.90 17.99
C ILE A 320 -6.77 -4.89 18.18
N ASP A 321 -7.93 -5.19 17.62
CA ASP A 321 -9.16 -4.45 17.82
C ASP A 321 -10.18 -5.33 18.56
N ARG A 322 -10.42 -4.99 19.82
CA ARG A 322 -11.36 -5.74 20.67
C ARG A 322 -12.82 -5.55 20.26
N GLY A 323 -13.17 -4.39 19.71
CA GLY A 323 -14.55 -4.12 19.28
C GLY A 323 -14.93 -4.93 18.04
N ARG A 324 -14.00 -5.10 17.09
CA ARG A 324 -14.18 -5.98 15.92
C ARG A 324 -13.86 -7.45 16.20
N ARG A 325 -13.22 -7.74 17.34
CA ARG A 325 -12.68 -9.07 17.69
C ARG A 325 -11.76 -9.60 16.59
N ASN A 326 -10.93 -8.71 16.07
CA ASN A 326 -10.03 -8.99 14.97
C ASN A 326 -8.61 -8.54 15.33
N SER A 327 -7.64 -9.17 14.68
CA SER A 327 -6.24 -8.77 14.74
C SER A 327 -5.63 -8.79 13.35
N VAL A 328 -4.69 -7.88 13.12
CA VAL A 328 -3.96 -7.75 11.85
C VAL A 328 -2.48 -7.61 12.17
N SER A 329 -1.65 -8.41 11.54
CA SER A 329 -0.20 -8.28 11.66
C SER A 329 0.32 -7.44 10.50
N VAL A 330 1.14 -6.44 10.80
CA VAL A 330 1.78 -5.59 9.80
C VAL A 330 3.27 -5.77 9.90
N GLY A 331 3.92 -6.04 8.76
CA GLY A 331 5.37 -6.16 8.71
C GLY A 331 6.01 -5.38 7.58
N ARG A 332 7.34 -5.35 7.63
CA ARG A 332 8.18 -4.46 6.82
C ARG A 332 9.38 -5.18 6.24
N ASN A 333 9.73 -4.75 5.04
CA ASN A 333 10.96 -5.13 4.36
C ASN A 333 11.65 -3.88 3.80
N GLY A 334 12.99 -3.82 3.86
CA GLY A 334 13.79 -2.72 3.29
C GLY A 334 13.73 -1.35 3.99
N PHE A 335 12.62 -0.96 4.60
CA PHE A 335 12.53 0.26 5.41
C PHE A 335 13.08 0.05 6.81
N ASP A 336 13.73 1.08 7.38
CA ASP A 336 14.28 1.06 8.74
C ASP A 336 13.30 1.64 9.79
N GLU A 337 12.37 2.50 9.36
CA GLU A 337 11.43 3.22 10.22
C GLU A 337 10.00 2.74 10.00
N MET A 338 9.19 2.89 11.04
CA MET A 338 7.77 2.55 11.03
C MET A 338 6.95 3.70 11.61
N TYR A 339 5.90 4.10 10.93
CA TYR A 339 4.98 5.14 11.33
C TYR A 339 3.73 4.54 11.97
N LEU A 340 3.27 5.14 13.07
CA LEU A 340 2.01 4.83 13.72
C LEU A 340 1.26 6.13 14.03
N PHE A 341 0.02 6.18 13.60
CA PHE A 341 -0.87 7.30 13.88
C PHE A 341 -2.24 6.81 14.32
N SER A 342 -2.78 7.51 15.32
CA SER A 342 -4.15 7.35 15.76
C SER A 342 -4.83 8.73 15.74
N PRO A 343 -6.03 8.84 15.16
CA PRO A 343 -6.81 10.07 15.25
C PRO A 343 -7.36 10.33 16.66
N GLY A 344 -7.29 9.34 17.55
CA GLY A 344 -7.84 9.39 18.90
C GLY A 344 -9.33 9.05 18.97
N SER A 345 -9.85 8.92 20.19
CA SER A 345 -11.19 8.40 20.46
C SER A 345 -12.26 9.49 20.63
N SER A 346 -11.99 10.71 20.17
CA SER A 346 -12.95 11.82 20.22
C SER A 346 -14.11 11.67 19.23
N PHE A 347 -13.98 10.75 18.28
CA PHE A 347 -14.97 10.49 17.23
C PHE A 347 -15.90 9.32 17.58
N GLU A 348 -17.06 9.29 16.92
CA GLU A 348 -18.02 8.19 17.08
C GLU A 348 -17.45 6.84 16.64
N ILE A 349 -17.93 5.78 17.30
CA ILE A 349 -17.56 4.39 17.00
C ILE A 349 -18.01 4.04 15.57
N TYR A 350 -17.17 3.34 14.80
CA TYR A 350 -17.41 2.98 13.39
C TYR A 350 -17.64 4.17 12.45
N SER A 351 -17.20 5.38 12.83
CA SER A 351 -17.27 6.57 11.98
C SER A 351 -16.19 6.60 10.89
N LYS A 352 -16.18 7.66 10.06
CA LYS A 352 -15.10 7.97 9.12
C LYS A 352 -13.72 8.02 9.78
N TYR A 353 -13.65 8.28 11.09
CA TYR A 353 -12.40 8.38 11.85
C TYR A 353 -12.09 7.12 12.67
N ALA A 354 -12.83 6.03 12.46
CA ALA A 354 -12.57 4.74 13.07
C ALA A 354 -11.46 3.97 12.30
N TYR A 355 -10.28 4.58 12.25
CA TYR A 355 -9.09 4.01 11.63
C TYR A 355 -7.85 4.29 12.46
N ILE A 356 -6.78 3.55 12.16
CA ILE A 356 -5.41 3.92 12.53
C ILE A 356 -4.56 3.92 11.27
N CYS A 357 -3.49 4.72 11.26
CA CYS A 357 -2.50 4.64 10.20
C CYS A 357 -1.26 3.90 10.67
N VAL A 358 -0.82 2.96 9.86
CA VAL A 358 0.44 2.23 10.05
C VAL A 358 1.20 2.33 8.75
N GLY A 359 2.47 2.72 8.76
CA GLY A 359 3.24 2.77 7.53
C GLY A 359 4.69 2.37 7.71
N GLN A 360 5.30 1.90 6.63
CA GLN A 360 6.76 1.75 6.55
C GLN A 360 7.31 3.02 5.93
N THR A 361 8.33 3.61 6.54
CA THR A 361 8.72 4.99 6.23
C THR A 361 10.23 5.19 6.17
N ALA A 362 10.63 6.28 5.52
CA ALA A 362 11.99 6.80 5.43
C ALA A 362 11.90 8.34 5.51
N ILE A 363 11.50 8.85 6.67
CA ILE A 363 11.29 10.28 6.93
C ILE A 363 12.41 10.84 7.81
N LEU A 364 12.90 10.09 8.81
CA LEU A 364 14.00 10.56 9.67
C LEU A 364 15.35 10.36 8.97
N LYS A 365 15.48 9.25 8.25
CA LYS A 365 16.66 8.84 7.50
C LYS A 365 16.25 8.53 6.06
N PRO A 366 16.41 9.49 5.13
CA PRO A 366 16.22 9.25 3.70
C PRO A 366 17.07 8.07 3.21
N ILE A 367 16.55 7.36 2.22
CA ILE A 367 17.27 6.26 1.56
C ILE A 367 18.12 6.85 0.44
N GLU A 368 19.44 6.65 0.51
CA GLU A 368 20.39 7.07 -0.51
C GLU A 368 20.56 5.98 -1.57
N LEU A 369 20.40 6.36 -2.84
CA LEU A 369 20.55 5.51 -4.03
C LEU A 369 21.69 6.06 -4.89
N ASN A 370 22.81 5.35 -4.99
CA ASN A 370 23.91 5.76 -5.85
C ASN A 370 23.59 5.48 -7.34
N PRO A 371 24.37 6.04 -8.27
CA PRO A 371 24.25 5.74 -9.70
C PRO A 371 24.29 4.23 -9.98
N GLY A 372 23.24 3.70 -10.62
CA GLY A 372 23.08 2.29 -10.95
C GLY A 372 22.51 1.41 -9.83
N ASP A 373 22.24 1.97 -8.65
CA ASP A 373 21.68 1.21 -7.52
C ASP A 373 20.21 0.83 -7.78
N VAL A 374 19.84 -0.33 -7.23
CA VAL A 374 18.46 -0.80 -7.14
C VAL A 374 18.14 -1.10 -5.69
N TRP A 375 17.19 -0.36 -5.13
CA TRP A 375 16.67 -0.59 -3.78
C TRP A 375 15.36 -1.37 -3.83
N ARG A 376 15.14 -2.20 -2.81
CA ARG A 376 13.92 -2.97 -2.62
C ARG A 376 13.42 -2.80 -1.19
N GLY A 377 12.13 -2.57 -1.05
CA GLY A 377 11.46 -2.58 0.23
C GLY A 377 9.97 -2.77 0.06
N GLY A 378 9.23 -2.81 1.15
CA GLY A 378 7.82 -3.13 1.11
C GLY A 378 7.23 -3.39 2.47
N GLN A 379 6.03 -3.92 2.44
CA GLN A 379 5.26 -4.31 3.60
C GLN A 379 4.34 -5.48 3.29
N TYR A 380 3.78 -6.04 4.35
CA TYR A 380 2.68 -6.99 4.24
C TYR A 380 1.65 -6.73 5.34
N ILE A 381 0.39 -6.97 5.01
CA ILE A 381 -0.75 -7.04 5.92
C ILE A 381 -1.14 -8.52 5.99
N HIS A 382 -0.97 -9.14 7.15
CA HIS A 382 -1.30 -10.54 7.38
C HIS A 382 -2.56 -10.66 8.24
N ASN A 383 -3.50 -11.48 7.80
CA ASN A 383 -4.72 -11.84 8.50
C ASN A 383 -4.53 -13.19 9.24
N PRO A 384 -4.26 -13.18 10.55
CA PRO A 384 -4.10 -14.42 11.32
C PRO A 384 -5.42 -15.18 11.58
N ASN A 385 -6.55 -14.73 11.04
CA ASN A 385 -7.89 -15.27 11.33
C ASN A 385 -8.46 -16.12 10.19
N LEU A 386 -7.64 -16.56 9.24
CA LEU A 386 -8.05 -17.51 8.20
C LEU A 386 -8.23 -18.92 8.76
#